data_AF-A0A229SJQ6-F1
#
_entry.id   AF-A0A229SJQ6-F1
#
_cell.length_a   1.000
_cell.length_b   1.000
_cell.length_c   1.000
_cell.angle_alpha   90.00
_cell.angle_beta   90.00
_cell.angle_gamma   90.00
#
_symmetry.space_group_name_H-M   'P 1'
#
loop_
_entity.id
_entity.type
_entity.pdbx_description
1 polymer ?
#
loop_
_entity_poly.entity_id
_entity_poly.type
_entity_poly.pdbx_seq_one_letter_code
_entity_poly.pdbx_strand_id
1 'polypeptide(L)'
;MAAKRGISRFLVVDAGLPDSDATHEYVAQQETSKAVYTSDDRHVLAYLELAASHHPAIDSVCGTFSVPGTILLADPTQRLLAAGTPVCLVLCGVLETIGDTADAHTALRCYTERLPSGSLVIVTHPTVDGLNPIDPAGREMATNMRQVCQAYGAGHQPERHLRTAEELRDILSGLTLIPPGIAFTSNWR
;
A
#
# COMPACT_ATOMS: atom_id res chain seq x y z
N MET A 1 6.35 -11.26 6.20
CA MET A 1 7.39 -10.64 7.07
C MET A 1 6.86 -10.01 8.35
N ALA A 2 5.85 -9.14 8.29
CA ALA A 2 5.35 -8.42 9.46
C ALA A 2 4.98 -9.35 10.64
N ALA A 3 4.27 -10.44 10.34
CA ALA A 3 3.98 -11.53 11.26
C ALA A 3 5.21 -12.10 11.99
N LYS A 4 6.29 -12.39 11.24
CA LYS A 4 7.56 -12.92 11.79
C LYS A 4 8.26 -11.92 12.71
N ARG A 5 7.92 -10.63 12.64
CA ARG A 5 8.39 -9.55 13.52
C ARG A 5 7.41 -9.24 14.65
N GLY A 6 6.39 -10.08 14.85
CA GLY A 6 5.39 -9.94 15.91
C GLY A 6 4.30 -8.91 15.62
N ILE A 7 4.18 -8.41 14.39
CA ILE A 7 3.08 -7.50 14.03
C ILE A 7 1.84 -8.30 13.66
N SER A 8 0.74 -8.00 14.35
CA SER A 8 -0.59 -8.57 14.11
C SER A 8 -1.63 -7.51 13.73
N ARG A 9 -1.22 -6.25 13.55
CA ARG A 9 -2.11 -5.12 13.24
C ARG A 9 -1.76 -4.53 11.89
N PHE A 10 -2.75 -4.33 11.03
CA PHE A 10 -2.54 -3.92 9.66
C PHE A 10 -3.43 -2.73 9.30
N LEU A 11 -2.85 -1.74 8.62
CA LEU A 11 -3.59 -0.69 7.93
C LEU A 11 -3.32 -0.88 6.44
N VAL A 12 -4.29 -1.43 5.72
CA VAL A 12 -4.18 -1.72 4.29
C VAL A 12 -4.88 -0.61 3.53
N VAL A 13 -4.10 0.26 2.90
CA VAL A 13 -4.62 1.46 2.24
C VAL A 13 -4.85 1.21 0.75
N ASP A 14 -5.94 1.76 0.23
CA ASP A 14 -6.38 1.65 -1.17
C ASP A 14 -6.42 0.19 -1.64
N ALA A 15 -7.01 -0.65 -0.79
CA ALA A 15 -7.23 -2.06 -1.04
C ALA A 15 -8.11 -2.24 -2.28
N GLY A 16 -7.71 -3.21 -3.11
CA GLY A 16 -8.56 -3.77 -4.17
C GLY A 16 -9.43 -4.91 -3.65
N LEU A 17 -10.11 -5.59 -4.57
CA LEU A 17 -10.79 -6.84 -4.23
C LEU A 17 -9.76 -7.89 -3.77
N PRO A 18 -10.03 -8.63 -2.69
CA PRO A 18 -9.04 -9.49 -2.05
C PRO A 18 -8.88 -10.85 -2.74
N ASP A 19 -9.08 -10.94 -4.06
CA ASP A 19 -9.11 -12.19 -4.85
C ASP A 19 -7.85 -13.08 -4.67
N SER A 20 -6.78 -12.56 -4.04
CA SER A 20 -5.70 -13.34 -3.41
C SER A 20 -4.81 -12.47 -2.50
N ASP A 21 -5.39 -11.62 -1.64
CA ASP A 21 -4.60 -10.80 -0.73
C ASP A 21 -4.07 -11.63 0.45
N ALA A 22 -2.77 -11.94 0.44
CA ALA A 22 -2.08 -12.64 1.53
C ALA A 22 -2.25 -11.96 2.90
N THR A 23 -2.50 -10.65 2.94
CA THR A 23 -2.83 -9.94 4.18
C THR A 23 -4.18 -10.38 4.72
N HIS A 24 -5.19 -10.48 3.84
CA HIS A 24 -6.52 -10.93 4.21
C HIS A 24 -6.51 -12.38 4.70
N GLU A 25 -5.85 -13.28 3.98
CA GLU A 25 -5.70 -14.68 4.41
C GLU A 25 -5.00 -14.80 5.76
N TYR A 26 -3.91 -14.05 5.96
CA TYR A 26 -3.19 -14.06 7.24
C TYR A 26 -4.05 -13.54 8.40
N VAL A 27 -4.76 -12.42 8.20
CA VAL A 27 -5.62 -11.83 9.24
C VAL A 27 -6.78 -12.76 9.57
N ALA A 28 -7.41 -13.37 8.57
CA ALA A 28 -8.51 -14.31 8.77
C ALA A 28 -8.08 -15.57 9.54
N GLN A 29 -6.83 -16.02 9.40
CA GLN A 29 -6.29 -17.20 10.09
C GLN A 29 -5.82 -16.95 11.53
N GLN A 30 -5.65 -15.68 11.94
CA GLN A 30 -5.03 -15.32 13.21
C GLN A 30 -6.02 -14.57 14.08
N GLU A 31 -6.59 -15.23 15.10
CA GLU A 31 -7.64 -14.65 15.96
C GLU A 31 -7.24 -13.36 16.69
N THR A 32 -5.94 -13.14 16.88
CA THR A 32 -5.41 -11.94 17.55
C THR A 32 -5.07 -10.79 16.60
N SER A 33 -5.15 -11.04 15.28
CA SER A 33 -4.85 -10.02 14.28
C SER A 33 -5.99 -9.02 14.16
N LYS A 34 -5.66 -7.79 13.76
CA LYS A 34 -6.63 -6.75 13.40
C LYS A 34 -6.21 -6.07 12.12
N ALA A 35 -7.16 -5.78 11.26
CA ALA A 35 -6.90 -5.04 10.03
C ALA A 35 -7.97 -3.97 9.80
N VAL A 36 -7.51 -2.79 9.41
CA VAL A 36 -8.37 -1.76 8.83
C VAL A 36 -8.01 -1.68 7.35
N TYR A 37 -8.99 -1.93 6.49
CA TYR A 37 -8.85 -1.79 5.04
C TYR A 37 -9.46 -0.46 4.61
N THR A 38 -8.84 0.20 3.63
CA THR A 38 -9.40 1.43 3.06
C THR A 38 -9.58 1.26 1.57
N SER A 39 -10.64 1.86 1.03
CA SER A 39 -10.87 1.94 -0.41
C SER A 39 -11.82 3.10 -0.69
N ASP A 40 -11.73 3.70 -1.87
CA ASP A 40 -12.74 4.60 -2.41
C ASP A 40 -13.71 3.87 -3.36
N ASP A 41 -13.43 2.61 -3.69
CA ASP A 41 -14.32 1.76 -4.49
C ASP A 41 -15.43 1.16 -3.61
N ARG A 42 -16.67 1.57 -3.88
CA ARG A 42 -17.87 1.08 -3.19
C ARG A 42 -18.06 -0.44 -3.27
N HIS A 43 -17.59 -1.09 -4.35
CA HIS A 43 -17.71 -2.54 -4.50
C HIS A 43 -16.72 -3.26 -3.58
N VAL A 44 -15.51 -2.72 -3.44
CA VAL A 44 -14.53 -3.22 -2.47
C VAL A 44 -15.04 -3.02 -1.04
N LEU A 45 -15.58 -1.84 -0.73
CA LEU A 45 -16.15 -1.57 0.60
C LEU A 45 -17.30 -2.52 0.94
N ALA A 46 -18.24 -2.74 0.02
CA ALA A 46 -19.34 -3.69 0.22
C ALA A 46 -18.84 -5.12 0.46
N TYR A 47 -17.79 -5.54 -0.25
CA TYR A 47 -17.14 -6.83 0.00
C TYR A 47 -16.52 -6.87 1.41
N LEU A 48 -15.77 -5.84 1.80
CA LEU A 48 -15.08 -5.79 3.10
C LEU A 48 -16.07 -5.77 4.27
N GLU A 49 -17.21 -5.08 4.11
CA GLU A 49 -18.30 -5.09 5.08
C GLU A 49 -18.89 -6.50 5.26
N LEU A 50 -19.09 -7.24 4.16
CA LEU A 50 -19.52 -8.63 4.23
C LEU A 50 -18.46 -9.50 4.91
N ALA A 51 -17.18 -9.32 4.59
CA ALA A 51 -16.09 -10.06 5.24
C ALA A 51 -16.01 -9.75 6.75
N ALA A 52 -16.16 -8.49 7.15
CA ALA A 52 -16.17 -8.05 8.55
C ALA A 52 -17.31 -8.71 9.36
N SER A 53 -18.45 -9.01 8.73
CA SER A 53 -19.56 -9.72 9.38
C SER A 53 -19.20 -11.15 9.82
N HIS A 54 -18.21 -11.76 9.16
CA HIS A 54 -17.70 -13.10 9.48
C HIS A 54 -16.41 -13.06 10.30
N HIS A 55 -15.67 -11.95 10.25
CA HIS A 55 -14.37 -11.77 10.91
C HIS A 55 -14.32 -10.40 11.63
N PRO A 56 -14.67 -10.34 12.94
CA PRO A 56 -14.66 -9.10 13.73
C PRO A 56 -13.29 -8.41 13.88
N ALA A 57 -12.23 -9.08 13.42
CA ALA A 57 -10.87 -8.56 13.31
C ALA A 57 -10.69 -7.55 12.17
N ILE A 58 -11.65 -7.47 11.25
CA ILE A 58 -11.59 -6.66 10.04
C ILE A 58 -12.56 -5.49 10.18
N ASP A 59 -12.05 -4.28 9.98
CA ASP A 59 -12.83 -3.05 9.80
C ASP A 59 -12.51 -2.48 8.40
N SER A 60 -13.42 -1.68 7.85
CA SER A 60 -13.20 -0.95 6.60
C SER A 60 -13.46 0.56 6.76
N VAL A 61 -12.80 1.36 5.93
CA VAL A 61 -12.93 2.82 5.89
C VAL A 61 -13.03 3.29 4.44
N CYS A 62 -14.03 4.11 4.13
CA CYS A 62 -14.07 4.82 2.86
C CYS A 62 -13.02 5.94 2.86
N GLY A 63 -12.00 5.82 2.02
CA GLY A 63 -10.92 6.80 1.97
C GLY A 63 -9.77 6.37 1.08
N THR A 64 -9.01 7.37 0.61
CA THR A 64 -7.88 7.19 -0.30
C THR A 64 -6.58 7.71 0.31
N PHE A 65 -5.45 7.09 -0.05
CA PHE A 65 -4.11 7.52 0.36
C PHE A 65 -3.81 9.00 0.07
N SER A 66 -4.30 9.50 -1.08
CA SER A 66 -4.08 10.87 -1.53
C SER A 66 -4.76 11.93 -0.65
N VAL A 67 -5.73 11.52 0.19
CA VAL A 67 -6.41 12.40 1.13
C VAL A 67 -6.30 11.80 2.55
N PRO A 68 -5.13 11.91 3.21
CA PRO A 68 -4.83 11.16 4.43
C PRO A 68 -5.86 11.35 5.56
N GLY A 69 -6.49 12.52 5.64
CA GLY A 69 -7.52 12.82 6.63
C GLY A 69 -8.74 11.91 6.56
N THR A 70 -9.12 11.42 5.37
CA THR A 70 -10.26 10.50 5.20
C THR A 70 -10.02 9.16 5.89
N ILE A 71 -8.76 8.73 5.97
CA ILE A 71 -8.35 7.46 6.57
C ILE A 71 -7.95 7.66 8.03
N LEU A 72 -7.05 8.61 8.30
CA LEU A 72 -6.40 8.80 9.60
C LEU A 72 -7.33 9.35 10.68
N LEU A 73 -8.42 10.01 10.28
CA LEU A 73 -9.43 10.53 11.22
C LEU A 73 -10.64 9.60 11.39
N ALA A 74 -10.72 8.52 10.62
CA ALA A 74 -11.80 7.56 10.75
C ALA A 74 -11.67 6.74 12.05
N ASP A 75 -12.80 6.49 12.71
CA ASP A 75 -12.85 5.77 13.99
C ASP A 75 -12.11 4.42 13.98
N PRO A 76 -12.28 3.53 12.99
CA PRO A 76 -11.55 2.26 12.97
C PRO A 76 -10.03 2.46 12.95
N THR A 77 -9.53 3.39 12.13
CA THR A 77 -8.10 3.71 12.04
C THR A 77 -7.59 4.31 13.33
N GLN A 78 -8.33 5.24 13.95
CA GLN A 78 -7.93 5.84 15.22
C GLN A 78 -7.87 4.79 16.33
N ARG A 79 -8.85 3.89 16.43
CA ARG A 79 -8.82 2.75 17.37
C ARG A 79 -7.64 1.82 17.08
N LEU A 80 -7.31 1.61 15.81
CA LEU A 80 -6.17 0.78 15.41
C LEU A 80 -4.86 1.38 15.94
N LEU A 81 -4.65 2.68 15.75
CA LEU A 81 -3.42 3.39 16.12
C LEU A 81 -3.33 3.70 17.62
N ALA A 82 -4.44 4.03 18.28
CA ALA A 82 -4.51 4.39 19.70
C ALA A 82 -4.11 3.24 20.65
N ALA A 83 -4.11 1.99 20.18
CA ALA A 83 -3.65 0.85 20.96
C ALA A 83 -2.16 0.91 21.33
N GLY A 84 -1.36 1.77 20.68
CA GLY A 84 0.05 2.01 21.01
C GLY A 84 1.00 0.86 20.66
N THR A 85 0.50 -0.23 20.08
CA THR A 85 1.29 -1.37 19.59
C THR A 85 1.63 -1.20 18.10
N PRO A 86 2.79 -1.70 17.63
CA PRO A 86 3.20 -1.61 16.22
C PRO A 86 2.13 -2.03 15.21
N VAL A 87 2.03 -1.26 14.11
CA VAL A 87 1.12 -1.50 12.98
C VAL A 87 1.94 -1.69 11.71
N CYS A 88 1.50 -2.56 10.81
CA CYS A 88 2.02 -2.65 9.45
C CYS A 88 1.14 -1.82 8.52
N LEU A 89 1.66 -0.70 8.02
CA LEU A 89 1.06 0.05 6.93
C LEU A 89 1.38 -0.64 5.61
N VAL A 90 0.37 -0.99 4.83
CA VAL A 90 0.52 -1.70 3.55
C VAL A 90 0.07 -0.79 2.42
N LEU A 91 1.01 -0.46 1.53
CA LEU A 91 0.86 0.45 0.40
C LEU A 91 1.26 -0.27 -0.90
N CYS A 92 0.50 -1.29 -1.27
CA CYS A 92 0.76 -2.08 -2.47
C CYS A 92 0.16 -1.40 -3.70
N GLY A 93 0.99 -0.85 -4.59
CA GLY A 93 0.52 -0.13 -5.78
C GLY A 93 -0.24 1.16 -5.44
N VAL A 94 0.10 1.81 -4.32
CA VAL A 94 -0.63 2.99 -3.83
C VAL A 94 0.08 4.28 -4.20
N LEU A 95 1.39 4.37 -3.95
CA LEU A 95 2.18 5.60 -4.18
C LEU A 95 2.23 6.02 -5.66
N GLU A 96 1.93 5.11 -6.58
CA GLU A 96 1.85 5.37 -8.02
C GLU A 96 0.64 6.23 -8.40
N THR A 97 -0.34 6.44 -7.52
CA THR A 97 -1.51 7.30 -7.79
C THR A 97 -1.24 8.79 -7.62
N ILE A 98 -0.10 9.14 -7.02
CA ILE A 98 0.33 10.53 -6.82
C ILE A 98 1.46 10.80 -7.81
N GLY A 99 1.29 11.81 -8.67
CA GLY A 99 2.27 12.15 -9.71
C GLY A 99 3.56 12.74 -9.17
N ASP A 100 3.44 13.74 -8.30
CA ASP A 100 4.61 14.42 -7.76
C ASP A 100 5.26 13.62 -6.61
N THR A 101 6.58 13.46 -6.67
CA THR A 101 7.37 12.71 -5.69
C THR A 101 7.38 13.39 -4.30
N ALA A 102 7.39 14.72 -4.24
CA ALA A 102 7.33 15.47 -2.99
C ALA A 102 5.94 15.38 -2.34
N ASP A 103 4.88 15.39 -3.14
CA ASP A 103 3.52 15.17 -2.65
C ASP A 103 3.35 13.73 -2.13
N ALA A 104 3.90 12.73 -2.83
CA ALA A 104 3.88 11.35 -2.38
C ALA A 104 4.65 11.16 -1.06
N HIS A 105 5.80 11.81 -0.91
CA HIS A 105 6.55 11.86 0.35
C HIS A 105 5.73 12.51 1.48
N THR A 106 5.11 13.65 1.20
CA THR A 106 4.29 14.39 2.17
C THR A 106 3.08 13.58 2.63
N ALA A 107 2.39 12.91 1.70
CA ALA A 107 1.30 12.01 2.01
C ALA A 107 1.79 10.84 2.88
N LEU A 108 2.87 10.15 2.49
CA LEU A 108 3.45 9.05 3.27
C LEU A 108 3.80 9.50 4.69
N ARG A 109 4.42 10.68 4.84
CA ARG A 109 4.78 11.24 6.14
C ARG A 109 3.58 11.41 7.06
N CYS A 110 2.44 11.86 6.54
CA CYS A 110 1.21 11.98 7.33
C CYS A 110 0.80 10.65 8.00
N TYR A 111 1.03 9.52 7.33
CA TYR A 111 0.77 8.20 7.90
C TYR A 111 1.86 7.81 8.88
N THR A 112 3.13 7.90 8.47
CA THR A 112 4.25 7.37 9.28
C THR A 112 4.45 8.11 10.60
N GLU A 113 4.12 9.40 10.65
CA GLU A 113 4.17 10.21 11.89
C GLU A 113 3.14 9.78 12.95
N ARG A 114 2.08 9.06 12.53
CA ARG A 114 1.04 8.55 13.42
C ARG A 114 1.23 7.08 13.81
N LEU A 115 2.19 6.40 13.18
CA LEU A 115 2.48 5.00 13.47
C LEU A 115 3.23 4.87 14.80
N PRO A 116 2.83 3.94 15.69
CA PRO A 116 3.62 3.61 16.89
C PRO A 116 5.04 3.17 16.54
N SER A 117 6.02 3.43 17.39
CA SER A 117 7.40 2.99 17.18
C SER A 117 7.50 1.47 17.00
N GLY A 118 8.34 1.01 16.08
CA GLY A 118 8.47 -0.41 15.72
C GLY A 118 7.46 -0.88 14.65
N SER A 119 6.57 -0.01 14.20
CA SER A 119 5.71 -0.22 13.03
C SER A 119 6.52 -0.47 11.75
N LEU A 120 5.88 -1.10 10.77
CA LEU A 120 6.47 -1.39 9.46
C LEU A 120 5.66 -0.70 8.37
N VAL A 121 6.34 -0.36 7.28
CA VAL A 121 5.71 0.09 6.04
C VAL A 121 6.11 -0.88 4.94
N ILE A 122 5.14 -1.46 4.26
CA ILE A 122 5.32 -2.30 3.07
C ILE A 122 4.86 -1.49 1.87
N VAL A 123 5.72 -1.40 0.86
CA VAL A 123 5.44 -0.63 -0.36
C VAL A 123 5.77 -1.50 -1.57
N THR A 124 4.90 -1.50 -2.56
CA THR A 124 5.24 -1.94 -3.93
C THR A 124 5.03 -0.79 -4.89
N HIS A 125 5.88 -0.73 -5.91
CA HIS A 125 5.83 0.33 -6.92
C HIS A 125 6.31 -0.19 -8.27
N PRO A 126 5.62 0.15 -9.36
CA PRO A 126 5.99 -0.27 -10.70
C PRO A 126 7.16 0.58 -11.19
N THR A 127 8.07 -0.08 -11.89
CA THR A 127 9.29 0.54 -12.39
C THR A 127 9.67 -0.04 -13.74
N VAL A 128 10.39 0.73 -14.54
CA VAL A 128 11.05 0.26 -15.76
C VAL A 128 12.54 -0.01 -15.55
N ASP A 129 13.02 0.11 -14.31
CA ASP A 129 14.39 -0.25 -13.95
C ASP A 129 14.67 -1.72 -14.28
N GLY A 130 15.89 -1.99 -14.74
CA GLY A 130 16.31 -3.33 -15.17
C GLY A 130 15.90 -3.70 -16.60
N LEU A 131 15.04 -2.92 -17.25
CA LEU A 131 14.77 -3.08 -18.69
C LEU A 131 15.89 -2.44 -19.52
N ASN A 132 16.43 -3.17 -20.49
CA ASN A 132 17.48 -2.63 -21.37
C ASN A 132 16.83 -1.75 -22.47
N PRO A 133 17.12 -0.44 -22.52
CA PRO A 133 16.52 0.46 -23.52
C PRO A 133 17.05 0.23 -24.95
N ILE A 134 18.18 -0.48 -25.11
CA ILE A 134 18.78 -0.79 -26.42
C ILE A 134 18.21 -2.10 -26.99
N ASP A 135 17.69 -2.99 -26.14
CA ASP A 135 17.01 -4.22 -26.55
C ASP A 135 15.57 -3.91 -27.02
N PRO A 136 15.16 -4.35 -28.24
CA PRO A 136 13.77 -4.24 -28.69
C PRO A 136 12.75 -4.77 -27.69
N ALA A 137 13.01 -5.92 -27.04
CA ALA A 137 12.08 -6.50 -26.07
C ALA A 137 11.95 -5.63 -24.81
N GLY A 138 13.06 -5.08 -24.31
CA GLY A 138 13.07 -4.15 -23.18
C GLY A 138 12.31 -2.86 -23.48
N ARG A 139 12.45 -2.29 -24.68
CA ARG A 139 11.67 -1.11 -25.11
C ARG A 139 10.18 -1.38 -25.22
N GLU A 140 9.81 -2.51 -25.81
CA GLU A 140 8.41 -2.90 -25.96
C GLU A 140 7.77 -3.06 -24.58
N MET A 141 8.42 -3.77 -23.67
CA MET A 141 7.93 -3.93 -22.30
C MET A 141 7.77 -2.59 -21.58
N ALA A 142 8.77 -1.70 -21.66
CA ALA A 142 8.69 -0.37 -21.06
C ALA A 142 7.55 0.47 -21.65
N THR A 143 7.29 0.34 -22.96
CA THR A 143 6.18 1.02 -23.64
C THR A 143 4.84 0.49 -23.17
N ASN A 144 4.69 -0.85 -23.10
CA ASN A 144 3.47 -1.49 -22.64
C ASN A 144 3.16 -1.12 -21.18
N MET A 145 4.17 -1.09 -20.31
CA MET A 145 3.98 -0.67 -18.91
C MET A 145 3.49 0.78 -18.81
N ARG A 146 4.10 1.71 -19.58
CA ARG A 146 3.64 3.11 -19.63
C ARG A 146 2.19 3.21 -20.12
N GLN A 147 1.83 2.46 -21.17
CA GLN A 147 0.46 2.46 -21.70
C GLN A 147 -0.55 1.93 -20.69
N VAL A 148 -0.22 0.84 -19.98
CA VAL A 148 -1.08 0.30 -18.91
C VAL A 148 -1.26 1.35 -17.82
N CYS A 149 -0.17 1.96 -17.35
CA CYS A 149 -0.22 3.01 -16.32
C CYS A 149 -1.07 4.23 -16.74
N GLN A 150 -0.97 4.65 -18.01
CA GLN A 150 -1.78 5.75 -18.57
C GLN A 150 -3.25 5.37 -18.77
N ALA A 151 -3.54 4.11 -19.09
CA ALA A 151 -4.92 3.65 -19.30
C ALA A 151 -5.78 3.75 -18.04
N TYR A 152 -5.18 3.67 -16.85
CA TYR A 152 -5.88 3.94 -15.58
C TYR A 152 -6.49 5.35 -15.55
N GLY A 153 -5.75 6.35 -16.01
CA GLY A 153 -6.21 7.75 -16.09
C GLY A 153 -7.41 7.97 -17.02
N ALA A 154 -7.58 7.10 -18.03
CA ALA A 154 -8.72 7.17 -18.95
C ALA A 154 -10.01 6.56 -18.36
N GLY A 155 -9.91 5.79 -17.27
CA GLY A 155 -10.99 4.97 -16.71
C GLY A 155 -11.67 5.52 -15.45
N HIS A 156 -11.54 6.82 -15.15
CA HIS A 156 -11.92 7.44 -13.85
C HIS A 156 -11.10 6.95 -12.64
N GLN A 157 -9.99 6.23 -12.87
CA GLN A 157 -9.00 5.93 -11.85
C GLN A 157 -7.83 6.93 -11.97
N PRO A 158 -7.09 7.21 -10.89
CA PRO A 158 -5.90 8.05 -11.00
C PRO A 158 -4.87 7.43 -11.95
N GLU A 159 -4.21 8.29 -12.73
CA GLU A 159 -3.07 7.88 -13.55
C GLU A 159 -2.02 7.21 -12.65
N ARG A 160 -1.37 6.16 -13.16
CA ARG A 160 -0.30 5.49 -12.43
C ARG A 160 1.04 6.03 -12.90
N HIS A 161 1.91 6.35 -11.96
CA HIS A 161 3.22 6.92 -12.22
C HIS A 161 4.31 5.89 -11.96
N LEU A 162 5.09 5.59 -13.00
CA LEU A 162 6.30 4.77 -12.90
C LEU A 162 7.41 5.57 -12.24
N ARG A 163 8.19 4.94 -11.37
CA ARG A 163 9.38 5.54 -10.77
C ARG A 163 10.56 4.60 -10.80
N THR A 164 11.75 5.18 -10.88
CA THR A 164 13.01 4.51 -10.61
C THR A 164 13.14 4.15 -9.13
N ALA A 165 14.06 3.25 -8.79
CA ALA A 165 14.39 2.92 -7.42
C ALA A 165 14.99 4.12 -6.65
N GLU A 166 15.57 5.11 -7.33
CA GLU A 166 16.08 6.34 -6.72
C GLU A 166 14.93 7.28 -6.33
N GLU A 167 14.01 7.56 -7.24
CA GLU A 167 12.81 8.37 -6.93
C GLU A 167 11.96 7.73 -5.84
N LEU A 168 11.81 6.40 -5.84
CA LEU A 168 11.13 5.69 -4.75
C LEU A 168 11.90 5.85 -3.42
N ARG A 169 13.23 5.84 -3.45
CA ARG A 169 14.04 6.05 -2.24
C ARG A 169 13.83 7.45 -1.66
N ASP A 170 13.65 8.46 -2.50
CA ASP A 170 13.37 9.83 -2.06
C ASP A 170 12.00 9.91 -1.35
N ILE A 171 10.98 9.23 -1.87
CA ILE A 171 9.67 9.12 -1.20
C ILE A 171 9.78 8.40 0.15
N LEU A 172 10.66 7.40 0.26
CA LEU A 172 10.88 6.65 1.50
C LEU A 172 11.86 7.33 2.45
N SER A 173 12.37 8.52 2.12
CA SER A 173 13.35 9.22 2.94
C SER A 173 12.81 9.53 4.35
N GLY A 174 13.65 9.29 5.36
CA GLY A 174 13.27 9.34 6.78
C GLY A 174 12.83 7.99 7.37
N LEU A 175 12.61 6.97 6.53
CA LEU A 175 12.38 5.59 6.98
C LEU A 175 13.67 4.78 6.98
N THR A 176 13.74 3.78 7.86
CA THR A 176 14.83 2.80 7.86
C THR A 176 14.47 1.64 6.93
N LEU A 177 15.22 1.50 5.83
CA LEU A 177 15.04 0.39 4.89
C LEU A 177 15.59 -0.91 5.50
N ILE A 178 14.72 -1.91 5.63
CA ILE A 178 15.11 -3.25 6.05
C ILE A 178 15.79 -3.96 4.86
N PRO A 179 16.95 -4.63 5.05
CA PRO A 179 17.59 -5.39 3.98
C PRO A 179 16.63 -6.36 3.29
N PRO A 180 16.66 -6.46 1.94
CA PRO A 180 17.65 -5.88 1.02
C PRO A 180 17.44 -4.39 0.67
N GLY A 181 16.43 -3.73 1.24
CA GLY A 181 16.03 -2.38 0.86
C GLY A 181 15.19 -2.42 -0.42
N ILE A 182 15.33 -1.44 -1.32
CA ILE A 182 14.54 -1.44 -2.56
C ILE A 182 15.07 -2.54 -3.49
N ALA A 183 14.19 -3.47 -3.86
CA ALA A 183 14.48 -4.59 -4.75
C ALA A 183 13.22 -5.02 -5.49
N PHE A 184 13.38 -5.78 -6.58
CA PHE A 184 12.24 -6.41 -7.26
C PHE A 184 11.46 -7.31 -6.29
N THR A 185 10.14 -7.36 -6.44
CA THR A 185 9.23 -8.11 -5.55
C THR A 185 9.60 -9.60 -5.45
N SER A 186 10.07 -10.21 -6.54
CA SER A 186 10.56 -11.60 -6.58
C SER A 186 11.81 -11.86 -5.72
N ASN A 187 12.55 -10.80 -5.38
CA ASN A 187 13.75 -10.88 -4.55
C ASN A 187 13.50 -10.52 -3.08
N TRP A 188 12.27 -10.18 -2.71
CA TRP A 188 11.84 -9.93 -1.33
C TRP A 188 11.22 -11.19 -0.71
N ARG A 189 11.48 -11.45 0.59
CA ARG A 189 11.05 -12.66 1.34
C ARG A 189 10.27 -12.33 2.60
#